data_AF-A0A7L9ANW1-F1
#
_entry.id   AF-A0A7L9ANW1-F1
#
_cell.length_a   1.000
_cell.length_b   1.000
_cell.length_c   1.000
_cell.angle_alpha   90.00
_cell.angle_beta   90.00
_cell.angle_gamma   90.00
#
_symmetry.space_group_name_H-M   'P 1'
#
loop_
_entity.id
_entity.type
_entity.pdbx_description
1 polymer ?
#
loop_
_entity_poly.entity_id
_entity_poly.type
_entity_poly.pdbx_seq_one_letter_code
_entity_poly.pdbx_strand_id
1 'polypeptide(L)'
;RCNLVWSAPKTLMIGWVDTIRICVIRKRNQIELQTRDVTEYLVDPIYTFQTEYYISGLGPLDDQLVLLGVPKELDPETHKPQRPVISVADYKDCEFCEVTNETLNIRGYEAYTCNDYHLDMVMEENRFFIVSPKDIIVASPYDIDDRVDWLTKHGRFENAMSVLEEVGGKTSKHSVVEVGIKYMDYLVAENLFDEAAVLCARVCKNDKVLWESQIQKFFVVEQLRAISAYVPRNPNQVLSSLIYEQIFFEYLNKDAHGFLKLVQEWNPSLYRIGAIVNKVLEHLFVTEVNKNIYLEALALLYCYQ
;
A
#
# COMPACT_ATOMS: atom_id res chain seq x y z
N ARG A 1 25.10 18.94 24.00
CA ARG A 1 25.23 19.61 22.68
C ARG A 1 24.04 20.55 22.49
N CYS A 2 24.16 21.64 21.73
CA CYS A 2 23.00 22.45 21.31
C CYS A 2 22.53 21.96 19.94
N ASN A 3 21.24 21.65 19.81
CA ASN A 3 20.61 21.19 18.58
C ASN A 3 19.82 22.34 17.98
N LEU A 4 20.17 22.74 16.76
CA LEU A 4 19.54 23.86 16.04
C LEU A 4 19.00 23.34 14.72
N VAL A 5 17.69 23.48 14.52
CA VAL A 5 17.03 23.01 13.29
C VAL A 5 16.04 24.06 12.81
N TRP A 6 16.09 24.37 11.53
CA TRP A 6 15.10 25.23 10.88
C TRP A 6 13.86 24.40 10.56
N SER A 7 12.72 24.77 11.13
CA SER A 7 11.43 24.15 10.79
C SER A 7 10.70 24.87 9.67
N ALA A 8 11.03 26.15 9.44
CA ALA A 8 10.53 26.97 8.36
C ALA A 8 11.52 28.10 8.07
N PRO A 9 11.37 28.86 6.96
CA PRO A 9 12.33 29.92 6.59
C PRO A 9 12.58 31.00 7.66
N LYS A 10 11.67 31.16 8.63
CA LYS A 10 11.78 32.12 9.73
C LYS A 10 11.57 31.48 11.11
N THR A 11 11.52 30.16 11.21
CA THR A 11 11.25 29.45 12.47
C THR A 11 12.42 28.52 12.78
N LEU A 12 13.00 28.70 13.96
CA LEU A 12 14.16 27.97 14.44
C LEU A 12 13.77 27.20 15.72
N MET A 13 13.96 25.88 15.69
CA MET A 13 13.86 25.01 16.84
C MET A 13 15.23 24.88 17.51
N ILE A 14 15.27 25.08 18.82
CA ILE A 14 16.49 25.04 19.63
C ILE A 14 16.29 24.02 20.75
N GLY A 15 17.10 22.97 20.77
CA GLY A 15 17.16 21.98 21.83
C GLY A 15 18.46 22.12 22.61
N TRP A 16 18.37 22.37 23.91
CA TRP A 16 19.54 22.50 24.77
C TRP A 16 19.32 21.80 26.11
N VAL A 17 20.15 20.80 26.39
CA VAL A 17 20.05 19.91 27.57
C VAL A 17 18.69 19.22 27.61
N ASP A 18 17.69 19.82 28.22
CA ASP A 18 16.33 19.32 28.34
C ASP A 18 15.27 20.35 27.92
N THR A 19 15.72 21.53 27.49
CA THR A 19 14.88 22.67 27.16
C THR A 19 14.74 22.77 25.65
N ILE A 20 13.50 22.88 25.19
CA ILE A 20 13.17 23.14 23.78
C ILE A 20 12.64 24.56 23.68
N ARG A 21 13.12 25.30 22.68
CA ARG A 21 12.62 26.63 22.35
C ARG A 21 12.27 26.69 20.88
N ILE A 22 11.10 27.23 20.58
CA ILE A 22 10.67 27.51 19.22
C ILE A 22 10.71 29.01 19.04
N CYS A 23 11.61 29.46 18.17
CA CYS A 23 11.90 30.87 17.98
C CYS A 23 11.49 31.31 16.58
N VAL A 24 10.97 32.53 16.47
CA VAL A 24 10.72 33.19 15.19
C VAL A 24 11.76 34.27 14.97
N ILE A 25 12.34 34.30 13.77
CA ILE A 25 13.33 35.28 13.37
C ILE A 25 12.65 36.36 12.54
N ARG A 26 12.66 37.58 13.08
CA ARG A 26 12.09 38.75 12.42
C ARG A 26 13.11 39.86 12.26
N LYS A 27 12.89 40.70 11.26
CA LYS A 27 13.67 41.92 11.05
C LYS A 27 13.28 42.97 12.11
N ARG A 28 14.27 43.66 12.66
CA ARG A 28 14.06 44.79 13.57
C ARG A 28 13.39 45.96 12.86
N ASN A 29 12.53 46.66 13.57
CA ASN A 29 11.94 47.91 13.10
C ASN A 29 12.96 49.06 13.21
N GLN A 30 12.76 50.15 12.48
CA GLN A 30 13.71 51.28 12.43
C GLN A 30 14.03 51.87 13.82
N ILE A 31 13.06 51.86 14.73
CA ILE A 31 13.23 52.33 16.12
C ILE A 31 14.15 51.40 16.92
N GLU A 32 14.01 50.08 16.75
CA GLU A 32 14.84 49.07 17.42
C GLU A 32 16.30 49.10 16.91
N LEU A 33 16.51 49.53 15.67
CA LEU A 33 17.85 49.67 15.06
C LEU A 33 18.58 50.95 15.48
N GLN A 34 17.86 51.99 15.90
CA GLN A 34 18.45 53.27 16.30
C GLN A 34 19.09 53.25 17.69
N THR A 35 18.75 52.26 18.51
CA THR A 35 19.01 52.32 19.95
C THR A 35 20.34 51.70 20.39
N ARG A 36 20.96 50.81 19.59
CA ARG A 36 22.29 50.17 19.85
C ARG A 36 22.91 49.63 18.56
N ASP A 37 24.21 49.33 18.57
CA ASP A 37 24.88 48.52 17.52
C ASP A 37 24.36 47.08 17.59
N VAL A 38 23.22 46.81 16.94
CA VAL A 38 22.51 45.53 16.97
C VAL A 38 22.35 44.97 15.57
N THR A 39 22.27 43.65 15.46
CA THR A 39 22.05 42.95 14.19
C THR A 39 20.74 43.38 13.52
N GLU A 40 20.58 43.13 12.21
CA GLU A 40 19.33 43.46 11.52
C GLU A 40 18.15 42.58 11.96
N TYR A 41 18.44 41.34 12.36
CA TYR A 41 17.46 40.34 12.76
C TYR A 41 17.52 40.07 14.25
N LEU A 42 16.35 39.80 14.83
CA LEU A 42 16.19 39.37 16.22
C LEU A 42 15.43 38.05 16.29
N VAL A 43 15.69 37.32 17.36
CA VAL A 43 15.14 36.00 17.63
C VAL A 43 14.13 36.14 18.78
N ASP A 44 12.85 35.97 18.49
CA ASP A 44 11.78 35.98 19.49
C ASP A 44 11.46 34.54 19.90
N PRO A 45 11.66 34.14 21.18
CA PRO A 45 11.19 32.85 21.66
C PRO A 45 9.67 32.88 21.77
N ILE A 46 8.98 32.10 20.93
CA ILE A 46 7.52 31.98 20.95
C ILE A 46 7.07 30.94 21.98
N TYR A 47 7.74 29.79 21.98
CA TYR A 47 7.46 28.69 22.90
C TYR A 47 8.73 28.27 23.63
N THR A 48 8.62 27.90 24.90
CA THR A 48 9.71 27.34 25.70
C THR A 48 9.13 26.31 26.66
N PHE A 49 9.64 25.09 26.61
CA PHE A 49 9.21 23.99 27.46
C PHE A 49 10.40 23.13 27.87
N GLN A 50 10.23 22.40 28.98
CA GLN A 50 11.19 21.43 29.47
C GLN A 50 10.67 20.03 29.23
N THR A 51 11.58 19.10 28.92
CA THR A 51 11.28 17.70 28.66
C THR A 51 11.88 16.82 29.75
N GLU A 52 11.41 15.58 29.86
CA GLU A 52 11.99 14.57 30.77
C GLU A 52 13.24 13.89 30.19
N TYR A 53 13.68 14.33 29.01
CA TYR A 53 14.79 13.76 28.25
C TYR A 53 15.97 14.72 28.15
N TYR A 54 17.17 14.15 28.03
CA TYR A 54 18.30 14.86 27.46
C TYR A 54 18.21 14.83 25.94
N ILE A 55 18.09 16.02 25.33
CA ILE A 55 17.84 16.21 23.90
C ILE A 55 19.09 15.87 23.09
N SER A 56 18.92 14.92 22.19
CA SER A 56 19.95 14.46 21.25
C SER A 56 19.67 14.94 19.82
N GLY A 57 18.44 15.36 19.52
CA GLY A 57 18.06 15.96 18.25
C GLY A 57 16.61 16.44 18.24
N LEU A 58 16.29 17.36 17.33
CA LEU A 58 14.94 17.87 17.08
C LEU A 58 14.66 17.85 15.58
N GLY A 59 13.40 17.80 15.18
CA GLY A 59 12.99 18.00 13.79
C GLY A 59 11.53 18.39 13.65
N PRO A 60 11.14 19.14 12.60
CA PRO A 60 9.74 19.31 12.23
C PRO A 60 9.12 18.02 11.69
N LEU A 61 7.84 17.80 11.98
CA LEU A 61 6.95 16.88 11.26
C LEU A 61 5.63 17.60 11.02
N ASP A 62 5.45 18.13 9.82
CA ASP A 62 4.34 19.03 9.47
C ASP A 62 4.17 20.16 10.52
N ASP A 63 3.09 20.10 11.31
CA ASP A 63 2.76 21.07 12.36
C ASP A 63 3.25 20.66 13.75
N GLN A 64 3.87 19.50 13.86
CA GLN A 64 4.35 18.87 15.10
C GLN A 64 5.88 18.95 15.19
N LEU A 65 6.40 18.53 16.35
CA LEU A 65 7.82 18.42 16.62
C LEU A 65 8.19 16.96 16.89
N VAL A 66 9.30 16.53 16.30
CA VAL A 66 9.98 15.27 16.60
C VAL A 66 11.14 15.54 17.54
N LEU A 67 11.21 14.79 18.62
CA LEU A 67 12.27 14.82 19.63
C LEU A 67 12.98 13.47 19.65
N LEU A 68 14.30 13.50 19.52
CA LEU A 68 15.17 12.38 19.91
C LEU A 68 15.78 12.70 21.27
N GLY A 69 15.48 11.88 22.26
CA GLY A 69 15.89 12.08 23.65
C GLY A 69 16.42 10.83 24.32
N VAL A 70 17.24 11.00 25.36
CA VAL A 70 17.61 9.92 26.30
C VAL A 70 16.95 10.23 27.64
N PRO A 71 16.23 9.30 28.28
CA PRO A 71 15.63 9.54 29.59
C PRO A 71 16.65 10.04 30.61
N LYS A 72 16.27 11.03 31.42
CA LYS A 72 17.14 11.57 32.47
C LYS A 72 17.41 10.56 33.59
N GLU A 73 16.40 9.76 33.89
CA GLU A 73 16.47 8.72 34.93
C GLU A 73 17.25 7.50 34.41
N LEU A 74 18.04 6.89 35.29
CA LEU A 74 18.71 5.64 34.99
C LEU A 74 17.76 4.45 35.18
N ASP A 75 18.08 3.34 34.53
CA ASP A 75 17.36 2.09 34.72
C ASP A 75 17.42 1.67 36.21
N PRO A 76 16.28 1.37 36.85
CA PRO A 76 16.22 1.15 38.29
C PRO A 76 16.90 -0.14 38.74
N GLU A 77 17.05 -1.14 37.85
CA GLU A 77 17.66 -2.44 38.19
C GLU A 77 19.16 -2.44 37.92
N THR A 78 19.57 -1.85 36.80
CA THR A 78 20.95 -1.92 36.32
C THR A 78 21.76 -0.65 36.63
N HIS A 79 21.10 0.44 37.01
CA HIS A 79 21.68 1.79 37.18
C HIS A 79 22.45 2.29 35.95
N LYS A 80 22.08 1.81 34.76
CA LYS A 80 22.67 2.21 33.48
C LYS A 80 21.76 3.18 32.73
N PRO A 81 22.29 3.93 31.73
CA PRO A 81 21.46 4.73 30.85
C PRO A 81 20.32 3.91 30.24
N GLN A 82 19.13 4.49 30.19
CA GLN A 82 17.97 3.89 29.52
C GLN A 82 18.09 4.03 28.00
N ARG A 83 17.23 3.30 27.28
CA ARG A 83 17.16 3.34 25.83
C ARG A 83 16.75 4.73 25.35
N PRO A 84 17.33 5.23 24.24
CA PRO A 84 16.88 6.47 23.64
C PRO A 84 15.45 6.32 23.11
N VAL A 85 14.74 7.44 23.07
CA VAL A 85 13.34 7.55 22.71
C VAL A 85 13.21 8.53 21.56
N ILE A 86 12.34 8.21 20.61
CA ILE A 86 11.81 9.17 19.64
C ILE A 86 10.37 9.50 20.02
N SER A 87 10.06 10.79 20.17
CA SER A 87 8.69 11.25 20.43
C SER A 87 8.23 12.27 19.41
N VAL A 88 6.92 12.25 19.12
CA VAL A 88 6.23 13.26 18.33
C VAL A 88 5.32 14.02 19.27
N ALA A 89 5.36 15.35 19.23
CA ALA A 89 4.63 16.21 20.14
C ALA A 89 4.02 17.43 19.46
N ASP A 90 2.83 17.79 19.92
CA ASP A 90 2.21 19.08 19.64
C ASP A 90 2.77 20.14 20.60
N TYR A 91 2.97 21.37 20.10
CA TYR A 91 3.53 22.48 20.88
C TYR A 91 2.82 23.84 20.68
N LYS A 92 1.82 23.90 19.78
CA LYS A 92 1.21 25.17 19.36
C LYS A 92 0.24 25.76 20.40
N ASP A 93 -0.29 24.94 21.30
CA ASP A 93 -1.21 25.36 22.37
C ASP A 93 -0.49 25.79 23.66
N CYS A 94 0.79 26.18 23.55
CA CYS A 94 1.67 26.54 24.68
C CYS A 94 1.94 25.40 25.67
N GLU A 95 1.56 24.16 25.34
CA GLU A 95 1.88 22.95 26.08
C GLU A 95 2.64 21.98 25.19
N PHE A 96 3.63 21.29 25.73
CA PHE A 96 4.30 20.19 25.05
C PHE A 96 3.52 18.91 25.31
N CYS A 97 2.72 18.50 24.33
CA CYS A 97 1.86 17.32 24.44
C CYS A 97 2.42 16.19 23.59
N GLU A 98 3.00 15.17 24.22
CA GLU A 98 3.50 13.99 23.50
C GLU A 98 2.33 13.17 22.92
N VAL A 99 2.30 13.07 21.60
CA VAL A 99 1.31 12.30 20.83
C VAL A 99 1.76 10.86 20.68
N THR A 100 3.05 10.64 20.45
CA THR A 100 3.63 9.31 20.29
C THR A 100 5.01 9.28 20.92
N ASN A 101 5.36 8.16 21.53
CA ASN A 101 6.62 7.95 22.23
C ASN A 101 7.09 6.51 22.01
N GLU A 102 8.21 6.34 21.32
CA GLU A 102 8.76 5.03 20.97
C GLU A 102 10.19 4.84 21.48
N THR A 103 10.43 3.72 22.14
CA THR A 103 11.76 3.34 22.61
C THR A 103 12.57 2.67 21.50
N LEU A 104 13.78 3.14 21.26
CA LEU A 104 14.66 2.66 20.20
C LEU A 104 15.55 1.51 20.70
N ASN A 105 15.54 0.39 19.97
CA ASN A 105 16.36 -0.77 20.30
C ASN A 105 17.76 -0.69 19.66
N ILE A 106 18.62 0.15 20.23
CA ILE A 106 20.00 0.37 19.74
C ILE A 106 21.00 -0.53 20.49
N ARG A 107 21.96 -1.11 19.76
CA ARG A 107 22.96 -2.01 20.33
C ARG A 107 24.00 -1.27 21.16
N GLY A 108 24.11 -1.66 22.43
CA GLY A 108 25.07 -1.09 23.38
C GLY A 108 24.68 0.30 23.90
N TYR A 109 23.39 0.64 23.87
CA TYR A 109 22.85 1.92 24.33
C TYR A 109 23.29 2.29 25.75
N GLU A 110 23.54 1.28 26.59
CA GLU A 110 23.96 1.45 27.98
C GLU A 110 25.34 2.09 28.13
N ALA A 111 26.16 2.08 27.07
CA ALA A 111 27.48 2.70 27.04
C ALA A 111 27.46 4.12 26.44
N TYR A 112 26.29 4.63 26.04
CA TYR A 112 26.14 5.88 25.31
C TYR A 112 25.46 6.95 26.15
N THR A 113 25.66 8.20 25.74
CA THR A 113 25.06 9.42 26.29
C THR A 113 24.21 10.11 25.24
N CYS A 114 23.47 11.14 25.63
CA CYS A 114 22.67 11.94 24.70
C CYS A 114 23.48 12.58 23.54
N ASN A 115 24.80 12.77 23.70
CA ASN A 115 25.62 13.34 22.64
C ASN A 115 26.07 12.32 21.59
N ASP A 116 25.93 11.02 21.87
CA ASP A 116 26.31 9.93 20.97
C ASP A 116 25.22 9.63 19.94
N TYR A 117 24.01 10.18 20.14
CA TYR A 117 22.91 10.08 19.21
C TYR A 117 22.77 11.36 18.39
N HIS A 118 22.35 11.21 17.14
CA HIS A 118 22.04 12.33 16.26
C HIS A 118 20.75 12.05 15.49
N LEU A 119 19.88 13.06 15.42
CA LEU A 119 18.71 13.06 14.56
C LEU A 119 19.01 13.89 13.32
N ASP A 120 18.84 13.29 12.16
CA ASP A 120 18.83 13.95 10.86
C ASP A 120 17.51 13.66 10.14
N MET A 121 17.18 14.40 9.09
CA MET A 121 15.90 14.24 8.40
C MET A 121 15.91 14.69 6.93
N VAL A 122 15.00 14.10 6.16
CA VAL A 122 14.59 14.58 4.84
C VAL A 122 13.18 15.11 5.00
N MET A 123 13.05 16.44 5.13
CA MET A 123 11.78 17.11 5.44
C MET A 123 10.72 16.84 4.36
N GLU A 124 11.12 16.78 3.09
CA GLU A 124 10.19 16.55 1.97
C GLU A 124 9.57 15.15 1.98
N GLU A 125 10.22 14.19 2.64
CA GLU A 125 9.78 12.80 2.74
C GLU A 125 9.24 12.44 4.14
N ASN A 126 9.21 13.40 5.08
CA ASN A 126 8.93 13.15 6.50
C ASN A 126 9.72 11.95 7.06
N ARG A 127 10.99 11.82 6.64
CA ARG A 127 11.85 10.69 6.98
C ARG A 127 12.96 11.12 7.92
N PHE A 128 13.09 10.43 9.03
CA PHE A 128 14.04 10.72 10.09
C PHE A 128 15.10 9.62 10.18
N PHE A 129 16.35 10.02 10.39
CA PHE A 129 17.49 9.14 10.54
C PHE A 129 18.06 9.32 11.94
N ILE A 130 17.96 8.29 12.76
CA ILE A 130 18.59 8.23 14.08
C ILE A 130 19.92 7.51 13.93
N VAL A 131 21.01 8.27 14.09
CA VAL A 131 22.37 7.77 13.99
C VAL A 131 22.95 7.58 15.38
N SER A 132 23.50 6.40 15.63
CA SER A 132 24.26 6.05 16.84
C SER A 132 25.62 5.47 16.44
N PRO A 133 26.55 5.23 17.39
CA PRO A 133 27.87 4.70 17.06
C PRO A 133 27.87 3.33 16.34
N LYS A 134 26.80 2.53 16.48
CA LYS A 134 26.73 1.16 15.93
C LYS A 134 25.52 0.89 15.04
N ASP A 135 24.49 1.72 15.09
CA ASP A 135 23.23 1.52 14.37
C ASP A 135 22.77 2.83 13.74
N ILE A 136 22.12 2.70 12.57
CA ILE A 136 21.34 3.75 11.93
C ILE A 136 19.91 3.23 11.83
N ILE A 137 18.96 3.95 12.42
CA ILE A 137 17.53 3.64 12.38
C ILE A 137 16.85 4.67 11.49
N VAL A 138 15.97 4.22 10.61
CA VAL A 138 15.11 5.09 9.80
C VAL A 138 13.71 5.05 10.39
N ALA A 139 13.17 6.22 10.73
CA ALA A 139 11.80 6.39 11.20
C ALA A 139 11.02 7.24 10.19
N SER A 140 9.78 6.86 9.93
CA SER A 140 8.84 7.62 9.10
C SER A 140 7.44 7.47 9.69
N PRO A 141 6.53 8.44 9.49
CA PRO A 141 5.13 8.27 9.81
C PRO A 141 4.60 7.00 9.17
N TYR A 142 3.85 6.21 9.93
CA TYR A 142 3.19 5.04 9.41
C TYR A 142 2.10 5.47 8.44
N ASP A 143 2.35 5.28 7.15
CA ASP A 143 1.41 5.68 6.11
C ASP A 143 0.49 4.52 5.69
N ILE A 144 -0.50 4.84 4.87
CA ILE A 144 -1.43 3.84 4.34
C ILE A 144 -0.68 2.80 3.48
N ASP A 145 0.41 3.20 2.81
CA ASP A 145 1.20 2.31 1.98
C ASP A 145 1.89 1.23 2.84
N ASP A 146 2.45 1.60 3.98
CA ASP A 146 3.05 0.69 4.95
C ASP A 146 2.02 -0.29 5.53
N ARG A 147 0.79 0.19 5.79
CA ARG A 147 -0.32 -0.66 6.24
C ARG A 147 -0.72 -1.68 5.19
N VAL A 148 -0.83 -1.26 3.93
CA VAL A 148 -1.17 -2.14 2.81
C VAL A 148 -0.06 -3.17 2.59
N ASP A 149 1.21 -2.77 2.67
CA ASP A 149 2.35 -3.67 2.57
C ASP A 149 2.36 -4.73 3.67
N TRP A 150 2.12 -4.30 4.92
CA TRP A 150 2.03 -5.21 6.05
C TRP A 150 0.90 -6.23 5.85
N LEU A 151 -0.31 -5.77 5.50
CA LEU A 151 -1.46 -6.65 5.27
C LEU A 151 -1.21 -7.65 4.15
N THR A 152 -0.65 -7.18 3.03
CA THR A 152 -0.33 -8.01 1.86
C THR A 152 0.71 -9.07 2.19
N LYS A 153 1.79 -8.72 2.92
CA LYS A 153 2.83 -9.68 3.34
C LYS A 153 2.31 -10.78 4.27
N HIS A 154 1.24 -10.50 5.01
CA HIS A 154 0.61 -11.46 5.93
C HIS A 154 -0.62 -12.15 5.32
N GLY A 155 -0.79 -12.08 4.00
CA GLY A 155 -1.89 -12.75 3.27
C GLY A 155 -3.28 -12.16 3.55
N ARG A 156 -3.37 -11.00 4.21
CA ARG A 156 -4.64 -10.33 4.51
C ARG A 156 -5.05 -9.39 3.37
N PHE A 157 -5.19 -9.96 2.17
CA PHE A 157 -5.44 -9.20 0.95
C PHE A 157 -6.77 -8.44 0.95
N GLU A 158 -7.85 -9.06 1.45
CA GLU A 158 -9.17 -8.41 1.50
C GLU A 158 -9.12 -7.14 2.37
N ASN A 159 -8.46 -7.21 3.51
CA ASN A 159 -8.26 -6.05 4.38
C ASN A 159 -7.40 -4.99 3.69
N ALA A 160 -6.36 -5.39 2.95
CA ALA A 160 -5.51 -4.46 2.20
C ALA A 160 -6.31 -3.72 1.10
N MET A 161 -7.17 -4.44 0.37
CA MET A 161 -8.07 -3.85 -0.62
C MET A 161 -9.08 -2.90 0.03
N SER A 162 -9.70 -3.29 1.14
CA SER A 162 -10.65 -2.42 1.87
C SER A 162 -10.00 -1.11 2.33
N VAL A 163 -8.78 -1.18 2.87
CA VAL A 163 -8.02 0.03 3.28
C VAL A 163 -7.77 0.94 2.08
N LEU A 164 -7.43 0.38 0.92
CA LEU A 164 -7.22 1.16 -0.30
C LEU A 164 -8.53 1.76 -0.83
N GLU A 165 -9.65 1.04 -0.75
CA GLU A 165 -10.96 1.53 -1.19
C GLU A 165 -11.43 2.74 -0.35
N GLU A 166 -11.17 2.74 0.95
CA GLU A 166 -11.48 3.87 1.85
C GLU A 166 -10.77 5.16 1.45
N VAL A 167 -9.60 5.07 0.82
CA VAL A 167 -8.75 6.22 0.45
C VAL A 167 -8.84 6.57 -1.05
N GLY A 168 -9.83 6.02 -1.76
CA GLY A 168 -10.08 6.32 -3.18
C GLY A 168 -9.50 5.31 -4.18
N GLY A 169 -9.02 4.17 -3.70
CA GLY A 169 -8.62 3.01 -4.50
C GLY A 169 -7.17 2.98 -4.97
N LYS A 170 -6.40 4.03 -4.69
CA LYS A 170 -4.99 4.14 -5.06
C LYS A 170 -4.23 5.09 -4.12
N THR A 171 -2.98 4.77 -3.85
CA THR A 171 -2.03 5.55 -3.05
C THR A 171 -0.77 5.84 -3.88
N SER A 172 0.31 6.29 -3.23
CA SER A 172 1.56 6.60 -3.92
C SER A 172 2.27 5.34 -4.43
N LYS A 173 2.16 4.22 -3.70
CA LYS A 173 2.83 2.95 -4.03
C LYS A 173 1.88 1.83 -4.47
N HIS A 174 0.61 1.86 -4.08
CA HIS A 174 -0.30 0.73 -4.25
C HIS A 174 -1.63 1.11 -4.91
N SER A 175 -2.30 0.13 -5.50
CA SER A 175 -3.66 0.25 -6.01
C SER A 175 -4.49 -1.00 -5.71
N VAL A 176 -5.82 -0.84 -5.63
CA VAL A 176 -6.76 -1.97 -5.41
C VAL A 176 -6.59 -3.04 -6.48
N VAL A 177 -6.32 -2.62 -7.72
CA VAL A 177 -6.10 -3.54 -8.84
C VAL A 177 -4.83 -4.37 -8.65
N GLU A 178 -3.71 -3.74 -8.31
CA GLU A 178 -2.44 -4.46 -8.11
C GLU A 178 -2.51 -5.44 -6.93
N VAL A 179 -3.10 -5.03 -5.80
CA VAL A 179 -3.31 -5.92 -4.64
C VAL A 179 -4.31 -7.03 -5.00
N GLY A 180 -5.37 -6.71 -5.73
CA GLY A 180 -6.36 -7.68 -6.20
C GLY A 180 -5.76 -8.74 -7.13
N ILE A 181 -4.82 -8.36 -8.02
CA ILE A 181 -4.10 -9.32 -8.86
C ILE A 181 -3.24 -10.26 -8.00
N LYS A 182 -2.49 -9.74 -7.03
CA LYS A 182 -1.71 -10.57 -6.10
C LYS A 182 -2.61 -11.53 -5.31
N TYR A 183 -3.80 -11.07 -4.92
CA TYR A 183 -4.77 -11.90 -4.22
C TYR A 183 -5.34 -13.00 -5.13
N MET A 184 -5.67 -12.69 -6.39
CA MET A 184 -6.06 -13.71 -7.36
C MET A 184 -4.96 -14.75 -7.57
N ASP A 185 -3.70 -14.32 -7.69
CA ASP A 185 -2.56 -15.24 -7.85
C ASP A 185 -2.42 -16.16 -6.63
N TYR A 186 -2.63 -15.64 -5.42
CA TYR A 186 -2.69 -16.44 -4.20
C TYR A 186 -3.85 -17.46 -4.22
N LEU A 187 -5.07 -17.04 -4.58
CA LEU A 187 -6.23 -17.93 -4.62
C LEU A 187 -6.06 -19.05 -5.67
N VAL A 188 -5.49 -18.72 -6.84
CA VAL A 188 -5.19 -19.72 -7.88
C VAL A 188 -4.12 -20.71 -7.39
N ALA A 189 -3.10 -20.25 -6.68
CA ALA A 189 -2.08 -21.14 -6.09
C ALA A 189 -2.66 -22.09 -5.04
N GLU A 190 -3.64 -21.64 -4.25
CA GLU A 190 -4.36 -22.45 -3.26
C GLU A 190 -5.50 -23.29 -3.87
N ASN A 191 -5.66 -23.31 -5.20
CA ASN A 191 -6.74 -23.99 -5.93
C ASN A 191 -8.17 -23.51 -5.59
N LEU A 192 -8.32 -22.29 -5.08
CA LEU A 192 -9.60 -21.64 -4.78
C LEU A 192 -10.13 -20.90 -6.02
N PHE A 193 -10.42 -21.63 -7.08
CA PHE A 193 -10.72 -21.06 -8.40
C PHE A 193 -12.04 -20.28 -8.45
N ASP A 194 -13.07 -20.72 -7.73
CA ASP A 194 -14.37 -20.04 -7.72
C ASP A 194 -14.27 -18.66 -7.03
N GLU A 195 -13.53 -18.60 -5.91
CA GLU A 195 -13.25 -17.33 -5.22
C GLU A 195 -12.40 -16.40 -6.08
N ALA A 196 -11.39 -16.94 -6.75
CA ALA A 196 -10.56 -16.19 -7.69
C ALA A 196 -11.39 -15.62 -8.86
N ALA A 197 -12.39 -16.37 -9.36
CA ALA A 197 -13.26 -15.93 -10.44
C ALA A 197 -14.18 -14.77 -10.02
N VAL A 198 -14.77 -14.83 -8.81
CA VAL A 198 -15.55 -13.74 -8.23
C VAL A 198 -14.68 -12.49 -8.06
N LEU A 199 -13.47 -12.67 -7.52
CA LEU A 199 -12.52 -11.59 -7.33
C LEU A 199 -12.09 -10.96 -8.67
N CYS A 200 -11.88 -11.78 -9.70
CA CYS A 200 -11.54 -11.33 -11.05
C CYS A 200 -12.60 -10.38 -11.60
N ALA A 201 -13.89 -10.72 -11.44
CA ALA A 201 -14.98 -9.86 -11.85
C ALA A 201 -14.97 -8.50 -11.14
N ARG A 202 -14.72 -8.53 -9.82
CA ARG A 202 -14.66 -7.33 -8.97
C ARG A 202 -13.49 -6.41 -9.32
N VAL A 203 -12.32 -6.99 -9.59
CA VAL A 203 -11.07 -6.26 -9.85
C VAL A 203 -11.03 -5.73 -11.29
N CYS A 204 -11.38 -6.56 -12.28
CA CYS A 204 -11.25 -6.19 -13.69
C CYS A 204 -12.28 -5.14 -14.13
N LYS A 205 -13.48 -5.15 -13.55
CA LYS A 205 -14.58 -4.22 -13.89
C LYS A 205 -14.73 -4.10 -15.41
N ASN A 206 -14.37 -2.94 -15.97
CA ASN A 206 -14.51 -2.61 -17.39
C ASN A 206 -13.20 -2.70 -18.19
N ASP A 207 -12.10 -3.07 -17.55
CA ASP A 207 -10.78 -3.16 -18.20
C ASP A 207 -10.66 -4.47 -18.97
N LYS A 208 -10.76 -4.36 -20.31
CA LYS A 208 -10.65 -5.51 -21.22
C LYS A 208 -9.27 -6.17 -21.15
N VAL A 209 -8.20 -5.37 -21.17
CA VAL A 209 -6.83 -5.91 -21.21
C VAL A 209 -6.56 -6.70 -19.93
N LEU A 210 -7.01 -6.17 -18.80
CA LEU A 210 -6.88 -6.87 -17.53
C LEU A 210 -7.68 -8.17 -17.53
N TRP A 211 -8.95 -8.16 -17.99
CA TRP A 211 -9.76 -9.37 -18.14
C TRP A 211 -9.06 -10.45 -18.96
N GLU A 212 -8.56 -10.12 -20.16
CA GLU A 212 -7.89 -11.08 -21.04
C GLU A 212 -6.63 -11.65 -20.36
N SER A 213 -5.85 -10.81 -19.68
CA SER A 213 -4.65 -11.25 -18.96
C SER A 213 -4.96 -12.19 -17.80
N GLN A 214 -6.04 -11.95 -17.05
CA GLN A 214 -6.40 -12.80 -15.91
C GLN A 214 -7.05 -14.10 -16.37
N ILE A 215 -7.90 -14.08 -17.41
CA ILE A 215 -8.48 -15.31 -17.98
C ILE A 215 -7.39 -16.25 -18.51
N GLN A 216 -6.31 -15.69 -19.07
CA GLN A 216 -5.17 -16.49 -19.50
C GLN A 216 -4.53 -17.29 -18.34
N LYS A 217 -4.55 -16.76 -17.11
CA LYS A 217 -4.08 -17.49 -15.93
C LYS A 217 -4.99 -18.69 -15.61
N PHE A 218 -6.31 -18.52 -15.70
CA PHE A 218 -7.29 -19.62 -15.54
C PHE A 218 -7.14 -20.68 -16.64
N PHE A 219 -6.83 -20.27 -17.88
CA PHE A 219 -6.57 -21.20 -18.97
C PHE A 219 -5.35 -22.10 -18.69
N VAL A 220 -4.25 -21.54 -18.17
CA VAL A 220 -3.03 -22.29 -17.87
C VAL A 220 -3.27 -23.38 -16.81
N VAL A 221 -4.13 -23.13 -15.83
CA VAL A 221 -4.49 -24.12 -14.80
C VAL A 221 -5.70 -24.98 -15.19
N GLU A 222 -6.20 -24.85 -16.43
CA GLU A 222 -7.36 -25.54 -16.98
C GLU A 222 -8.66 -25.42 -16.14
N GLN A 223 -8.92 -24.20 -15.65
CA GLN A 223 -10.09 -23.85 -14.84
C GLN A 223 -10.93 -22.72 -15.47
N LEU A 224 -11.02 -22.68 -16.80
CA LEU A 224 -11.85 -21.67 -17.48
C LEU A 224 -13.33 -21.80 -17.12
N ARG A 225 -13.78 -23.00 -16.73
CA ARG A 225 -15.16 -23.21 -16.28
C ARG A 225 -15.53 -22.37 -15.06
N ALA A 226 -14.62 -22.19 -14.10
CA ALA A 226 -14.86 -21.40 -12.88
C ALA A 226 -15.11 -19.91 -13.20
N ILE A 227 -14.35 -19.34 -14.13
CA ILE A 227 -14.48 -17.93 -14.51
C ILE A 227 -15.59 -17.66 -15.52
N SER A 228 -16.03 -18.68 -16.28
CA SER A 228 -16.96 -18.56 -17.41
C SER A 228 -18.26 -17.78 -17.10
N ALA A 229 -18.80 -17.92 -15.88
CA ALA A 229 -20.04 -17.25 -15.47
C ALA A 229 -19.91 -15.72 -15.35
N TYR A 230 -18.69 -15.24 -15.14
CA TYR A 230 -18.39 -13.84 -14.86
C TYR A 230 -17.81 -13.08 -16.05
N VAL A 231 -17.39 -13.78 -17.10
CA VAL A 231 -16.78 -13.16 -18.29
C VAL A 231 -17.75 -12.16 -18.91
N PRO A 232 -17.29 -10.94 -19.30
CA PRO A 232 -18.15 -9.95 -19.93
C PRO A 232 -18.82 -10.49 -21.19
N ARG A 233 -20.15 -10.31 -21.27
CA ARG A 233 -20.97 -10.72 -22.45
C ARG A 233 -21.66 -9.53 -23.12
N ASN A 234 -21.51 -8.34 -22.54
CA ASN A 234 -22.14 -7.13 -23.04
C ASN A 234 -21.37 -6.60 -24.26
N PRO A 235 -22.05 -6.08 -25.30
CA PRO A 235 -21.39 -5.60 -26.53
C PRO A 235 -20.28 -4.57 -26.29
N ASN A 236 -20.45 -3.70 -25.29
CA ASN A 236 -19.47 -2.65 -24.98
C ASN A 236 -18.19 -3.21 -24.32
N GLN A 237 -18.26 -4.41 -23.76
CA GLN A 237 -17.19 -5.03 -22.96
C GLN A 237 -16.69 -6.35 -23.53
N VAL A 238 -17.14 -6.71 -24.74
CA VAL A 238 -16.74 -7.95 -25.41
C VAL A 238 -15.21 -8.05 -25.48
N LEU A 239 -14.71 -9.22 -25.13
CA LEU A 239 -13.30 -9.59 -25.20
C LEU A 239 -12.97 -10.19 -26.58
N SER A 240 -11.73 -10.60 -26.78
CA SER A 240 -11.34 -11.38 -27.96
C SER A 240 -12.21 -12.63 -28.14
N SER A 241 -12.65 -12.90 -29.38
CA SER A 241 -13.47 -14.08 -29.70
C SER A 241 -12.79 -15.39 -29.27
N LEU A 242 -11.45 -15.42 -29.30
CA LEU A 242 -10.64 -16.56 -28.91
C LEU A 242 -10.86 -16.98 -27.45
N ILE A 243 -11.13 -16.03 -26.55
CA ILE A 243 -11.36 -16.33 -25.12
C ILE A 243 -12.65 -17.12 -24.95
N TYR A 244 -13.72 -16.68 -25.58
CA TYR A 244 -14.99 -17.39 -25.56
C TYR A 244 -14.85 -18.78 -26.21
N GLU A 245 -14.11 -18.87 -27.32
CA GLU A 245 -13.79 -20.15 -27.99
C GLU A 245 -13.04 -21.12 -27.06
N GLN A 246 -12.03 -20.65 -26.32
CA GLN A 246 -11.29 -21.48 -25.36
C GLN A 246 -12.19 -22.00 -24.22
N ILE A 247 -13.11 -21.17 -23.72
CA ILE A 247 -14.08 -21.61 -22.70
C ILE A 247 -14.97 -22.71 -23.27
N PHE A 248 -15.50 -22.54 -24.49
CA PHE A 248 -16.26 -23.58 -25.18
C PHE A 248 -15.47 -24.88 -25.32
N PHE A 249 -14.19 -24.80 -25.68
CA PHE A 249 -13.35 -25.98 -25.86
C PHE A 249 -13.10 -26.74 -24.54
N GLU A 250 -12.93 -26.02 -23.43
CA GLU A 250 -12.79 -26.67 -22.12
C GLU A 250 -14.09 -27.38 -21.70
N TYR A 251 -15.25 -26.74 -21.87
CA TYR A 251 -16.55 -27.38 -21.63
C TYR A 251 -16.77 -28.56 -22.56
N LEU A 252 -16.46 -28.45 -23.85
CA LEU A 252 -16.63 -29.53 -24.82
C LEU A 252 -15.96 -30.83 -24.35
N ASN A 253 -14.74 -30.71 -23.81
CA ASN A 253 -13.93 -31.83 -23.33
C ASN A 253 -14.32 -32.32 -21.94
N LYS A 254 -14.74 -31.43 -21.04
CA LYS A 254 -14.88 -31.75 -19.60
C LYS A 254 -16.34 -31.77 -19.09
N ASP A 255 -17.29 -31.19 -19.82
CA ASP A 255 -18.71 -31.10 -19.44
C ASP A 255 -19.63 -30.86 -20.65
N ALA A 256 -20.20 -31.95 -21.19
CA ALA A 256 -21.10 -31.93 -22.34
C ALA A 256 -22.37 -31.09 -22.12
N HIS A 257 -22.96 -31.14 -20.92
CA HIS A 257 -24.20 -30.43 -20.64
C HIS A 257 -23.94 -28.93 -20.50
N GLY A 258 -22.86 -28.57 -19.80
CA GLY A 258 -22.39 -27.19 -19.73
C GLY A 258 -22.07 -26.62 -21.12
N PHE A 259 -21.44 -27.40 -21.99
CA PHE A 259 -21.20 -27.00 -23.39
C PHE A 259 -22.50 -26.65 -24.13
N LEU A 260 -23.50 -27.54 -24.11
CA LEU A 260 -24.79 -27.28 -24.76
C LEU A 260 -25.46 -26.03 -24.18
N LYS A 261 -25.42 -25.88 -22.84
CA LYS A 261 -25.97 -24.70 -22.17
C LYS A 261 -25.30 -23.40 -22.62
N LEU A 262 -23.97 -23.39 -22.77
CA LEU A 262 -23.26 -22.23 -23.30
C LEU A 262 -23.70 -21.88 -24.72
N VAL A 263 -23.87 -22.88 -25.60
CA VAL A 263 -24.34 -22.65 -26.98
C VAL A 263 -25.73 -22.01 -26.97
N GLN A 264 -26.61 -22.44 -26.06
CA GLN A 264 -27.98 -21.93 -25.94
C GLN A 264 -28.04 -20.51 -25.35
N GLU A 265 -27.17 -20.18 -24.39
CA GLU A 265 -27.25 -18.92 -23.64
C GLU A 265 -26.39 -17.79 -24.21
N TRP A 266 -25.22 -18.10 -24.80
CA TRP A 266 -24.27 -17.07 -25.23
C TRP A 266 -24.62 -16.52 -26.60
N ASN A 267 -24.57 -15.20 -26.74
CA ASN A 267 -24.82 -14.54 -28.02
C ASN A 267 -23.78 -15.01 -29.07
N PRO A 268 -24.21 -15.49 -30.25
CA PRO A 268 -23.30 -16.00 -31.29
C PRO A 268 -22.28 -14.97 -31.81
N SER A 269 -22.52 -13.67 -31.61
CA SER A 269 -21.55 -12.61 -31.97
C SER A 269 -20.29 -12.58 -31.10
N LEU A 270 -20.26 -13.30 -29.97
CA LEU A 270 -19.12 -13.34 -29.05
C LEU A 270 -17.99 -14.27 -29.54
N TYR A 271 -18.28 -15.22 -30.42
CA TYR A 271 -17.33 -16.26 -30.83
C TYR A 271 -17.46 -16.59 -32.31
N ARG A 272 -16.41 -17.17 -32.91
CA ARG A 272 -16.49 -17.63 -34.29
C ARG A 272 -17.22 -18.97 -34.35
N ILE A 273 -18.47 -18.95 -34.80
CA ILE A 273 -19.32 -20.16 -34.94
C ILE A 273 -18.59 -21.28 -35.68
N GLY A 274 -17.91 -20.96 -36.79
CA GLY A 274 -17.15 -21.95 -37.57
C GLY A 274 -16.02 -22.63 -36.79
N ALA A 275 -15.36 -21.92 -35.87
CA ALA A 275 -14.32 -22.51 -35.02
C ALA A 275 -14.91 -23.53 -34.03
N ILE A 276 -16.07 -23.22 -33.44
CA ILE A 276 -16.79 -24.12 -32.53
C ILE A 276 -17.30 -25.35 -33.29
N VAL A 277 -17.97 -25.15 -34.43
CA VAL A 277 -18.49 -26.24 -35.29
C VAL A 277 -17.39 -27.23 -35.64
N ASN A 278 -16.25 -26.75 -36.14
CA ASN A 278 -15.11 -27.61 -36.49
C ASN A 278 -14.63 -28.41 -35.27
N LYS A 279 -14.53 -27.77 -34.09
CA LYS A 279 -14.09 -28.45 -32.87
C LYS A 279 -15.08 -29.52 -32.40
N VAL A 280 -16.39 -29.26 -32.49
CA VAL A 280 -17.42 -30.26 -32.14
C VAL A 280 -17.36 -31.45 -33.09
N LEU A 281 -17.19 -31.21 -34.39
CA LEU A 281 -17.04 -32.29 -35.39
C LEU A 281 -15.81 -33.15 -35.08
N GLU A 282 -14.66 -32.53 -34.82
CA GLU A 282 -13.45 -33.24 -34.37
C GLU A 282 -13.71 -34.09 -33.11
N HIS A 283 -14.37 -33.51 -32.10
CA HIS A 283 -14.69 -34.19 -30.85
C HIS A 283 -15.64 -35.38 -31.05
N LEU A 284 -16.63 -35.28 -31.95
CA LEU A 284 -17.58 -36.35 -32.28
C LEU A 284 -16.92 -37.61 -32.88
N PHE A 285 -15.75 -37.47 -33.52
CA PHE A 285 -15.01 -38.62 -34.04
C PHE A 285 -14.31 -39.42 -32.94
N VAL A 286 -13.92 -38.76 -31.84
CA VAL A 286 -13.10 -39.36 -30.77
C VAL A 286 -13.93 -39.74 -29.55
N THR A 287 -15.05 -39.05 -29.30
CA THR A 287 -15.83 -39.24 -28.07
C THR A 287 -16.60 -40.57 -28.05
N GLU A 288 -16.48 -41.29 -26.94
CA GLU A 288 -17.22 -42.52 -26.63
C GLU A 288 -18.54 -42.25 -25.86
N VAL A 289 -18.76 -41.00 -25.46
CA VAL A 289 -19.95 -40.57 -24.68
C VAL A 289 -21.15 -40.42 -25.62
N ASN A 290 -22.36 -40.42 -25.04
CA ASN A 290 -23.60 -40.19 -25.77
C ASN A 290 -23.52 -38.91 -26.64
N LYS A 291 -23.58 -39.10 -27.96
CA LYS A 291 -23.38 -38.05 -28.96
C LYS A 291 -24.57 -37.11 -29.12
N ASN A 292 -25.73 -37.44 -28.56
CA ASN A 292 -26.96 -36.67 -28.77
C ASN A 292 -26.82 -35.19 -28.35
N ILE A 293 -26.17 -34.92 -27.21
CA ILE A 293 -25.96 -33.55 -26.70
C ILE A 293 -25.12 -32.72 -27.68
N TYR A 294 -24.07 -33.32 -28.23
CA TYR A 294 -23.19 -32.63 -29.19
C TYR A 294 -23.86 -32.45 -30.55
N LEU A 295 -24.71 -33.39 -30.99
CA LEU A 295 -25.49 -33.24 -32.22
C LEU A 295 -26.56 -32.13 -32.08
N GLU A 296 -27.19 -32.03 -30.92
CA GLU A 296 -28.11 -30.93 -30.61
C GLU A 296 -27.40 -29.57 -30.62
N ALA A 297 -26.26 -29.47 -29.93
CA ALA A 297 -25.44 -28.26 -29.95
C ALA A 297 -25.00 -27.88 -31.37
N LEU A 298 -24.61 -28.87 -32.19
CA LEU A 298 -24.22 -28.68 -33.57
C LEU A 298 -25.39 -28.15 -34.43
N ALA A 299 -26.60 -28.69 -34.24
CA ALA A 299 -27.79 -28.22 -34.93
C ALA A 299 -28.08 -26.74 -34.60
N LEU A 300 -27.99 -26.35 -33.33
CA LEU A 300 -28.15 -24.96 -32.90
C LEU A 300 -27.09 -24.04 -33.54
N LEU A 301 -25.82 -24.45 -33.54
CA LEU A 301 -24.73 -23.68 -34.13
C LEU A 301 -24.94 -23.43 -35.63
N TYR A 302 -25.46 -24.41 -36.38
CA TYR A 302 -25.82 -24.23 -37.80
C TYR A 302 -27.01 -23.29 -37.99
N CYS A 303 -27.96 -23.22 -37.04
CA CYS A 303 -29.05 -22.26 -37.10
C CYS A 303 -28.60 -20.81 -36.82
N TYR A 304 -27.45 -20.63 -36.16
CA TYR A 304 -26.89 -19.30 -35.86
C TYR A 304 -26.00 -18.74 -36.97
N GLN A 305 -25.65 -19.55 -37.98
CA GLN A 305 -24.84 -19.11 -39.13
C GLN A 305 -25.57 -18.15 -40.05
#